data_AF-A8G4Z8-F1
#
_entry.id   AF-A8G4Z8-F1
#
_cell.length_a   1.000
_cell.length_b   1.000
_cell.length_c   1.000
_cell.angle_alpha   90.00
_cell.angle_beta   90.00
_cell.angle_gamma   90.00
#
_symmetry.space_group_name_H-M   'P 1'
#
loop_
_entity.id
_entity.type
_entity.pdbx_description
1 polymer ?
#
loop_
_entity_poly.entity_id
_entity_poly.type
_entity_poly.pdbx_seq_one_letter_code
_entity_poly.pdbx_strand_id
1 'polypeptide(L)'
;MADLNFPNLNIKSDKYIFKKKLNLRRKSKRRLFTESFFLFILSVLLVYINYLIPNKNLLIQNLPSTFNKSFLLLIDLFSYLYEIFLVIFIIASYFTALILMIGSFYRLFRVSKRKSKQIIYK
;
A
#
# COMPACT_ATOMS: atom_id res chain seq x y z
N MET A 1 -20.46 -56.97 -24.32
CA MET A 1 -20.42 -55.81 -23.39
C MET A 1 -20.09 -54.59 -24.24
N ALA A 2 -20.92 -53.56 -24.21
CA ALA A 2 -20.73 -52.37 -25.03
C ALA A 2 -19.65 -51.48 -24.38
N ASP A 3 -18.61 -51.16 -25.12
CA ASP A 3 -17.58 -50.22 -24.69
C ASP A 3 -18.18 -48.81 -24.59
N LEU A 4 -18.28 -48.30 -23.36
CA LEU A 4 -18.70 -46.93 -23.09
C LEU A 4 -17.58 -45.97 -23.48
N ASN A 5 -17.72 -45.33 -24.65
CA ASN A 5 -16.87 -44.21 -25.06
C ASN A 5 -17.18 -42.98 -24.18
N PHE A 6 -16.41 -42.78 -23.12
CA PHE A 6 -16.47 -41.56 -22.33
C PHE A 6 -15.98 -40.36 -23.16
N PRO A 7 -16.78 -39.30 -23.35
CA PRO A 7 -16.32 -38.09 -24.03
C PRO A 7 -15.31 -37.35 -23.16
N ASN A 8 -14.22 -36.88 -23.78
CA ASN A 8 -13.15 -36.16 -23.10
C ASN A 8 -13.63 -34.74 -22.69
N LEU A 9 -14.08 -34.60 -21.44
CA LEU A 9 -14.68 -33.38 -20.86
C LEU A 9 -13.72 -32.18 -20.71
N ASN A 10 -12.45 -32.29 -21.10
CA ASN A 10 -11.44 -31.27 -20.80
C ASN A 10 -10.81 -30.67 -22.06
N ILE A 11 -11.59 -29.88 -22.81
CA ILE A 11 -11.18 -29.19 -24.04
C ILE A 11 -10.42 -27.87 -23.76
N LYS A 12 -10.47 -27.33 -22.54
CA LYS A 12 -9.79 -26.06 -22.17
C LYS A 12 -8.90 -26.24 -20.92
N SER A 13 -7.66 -26.67 -21.12
CA SER A 13 -6.63 -26.75 -20.08
C SER A 13 -6.21 -25.39 -19.51
N ASP A 14 -6.47 -24.31 -20.24
CA ASP A 14 -5.94 -22.97 -19.94
C ASP A 14 -6.85 -22.14 -19.02
N LYS A 15 -7.98 -22.68 -18.58
CA LYS A 15 -8.96 -21.97 -17.72
C LYS A 15 -8.43 -21.67 -16.31
N TYR A 16 -7.35 -22.32 -15.88
CA TYR A 16 -6.81 -22.16 -14.54
C TYR A 16 -5.30 -21.89 -14.58
N ILE A 17 -4.88 -20.78 -13.98
CA ILE A 17 -3.47 -20.33 -13.90
C ILE A 17 -2.57 -21.43 -13.28
N PHE A 18 -3.11 -22.20 -12.33
CA PHE A 18 -2.41 -23.30 -11.65
C PHE A 18 -2.48 -24.65 -12.39
N LYS A 19 -3.28 -24.77 -13.47
CA LYS A 19 -3.37 -25.99 -14.28
C LYS A 19 -2.24 -26.06 -15.32
N LYS A 20 -1.63 -24.92 -15.66
CA LYS A 20 -0.25 -24.89 -16.18
C LYS A 20 0.66 -25.37 -15.04
N LYS A 21 0.92 -26.68 -15.02
CA LYS A 21 1.99 -27.25 -14.18
C LYS A 21 3.23 -26.39 -14.40
N LEU A 22 3.79 -25.81 -13.35
CA LEU A 22 5.15 -25.28 -13.39
C LEU A 22 5.97 -26.41 -14.02
N ASN A 23 6.40 -26.23 -15.27
CA ASN A 23 7.03 -27.32 -16.01
C ASN A 23 8.24 -27.73 -15.18
N LEU A 24 8.14 -28.87 -14.48
CA LEU A 24 9.22 -29.55 -13.75
C LEU A 24 10.23 -30.11 -14.77
N ARG A 25 10.52 -29.34 -15.82
CA ARG A 25 11.50 -29.68 -16.82
C ARG A 25 12.84 -29.53 -16.14
N ARG A 26 13.48 -30.67 -15.93
CA ARG A 26 14.83 -30.77 -15.36
C ARG A 26 15.74 -29.76 -16.07
N LYS A 27 16.29 -28.81 -15.31
CA LYS A 27 17.30 -27.88 -15.83
C LYS A 27 18.47 -28.69 -16.37
N SER A 28 19.04 -28.26 -17.50
CA SER A 28 20.22 -28.91 -18.06
C SER A 28 21.41 -28.75 -17.09
N LYS A 29 22.31 -29.74 -17.06
CA LYS A 29 23.53 -29.69 -16.23
C LYS A 29 24.32 -28.40 -16.46
N ARG A 30 24.42 -27.94 -17.72
CA ARG A 30 25.10 -26.69 -18.09
C ARG A 30 24.48 -25.48 -17.41
N ARG A 31 23.14 -25.35 -17.43
CA ARG A 31 22.43 -24.22 -16.81
C ARG A 31 22.61 -24.20 -15.29
N LEU A 32 22.53 -25.36 -14.64
CA LEU A 32 22.79 -25.49 -13.20
C LEU A 32 24.22 -25.06 -12.85
N PHE A 33 25.20 -25.45 -13.67
CA PHE A 33 26.60 -25.08 -13.45
C PHE A 33 26.84 -23.57 -13.59
N THR A 34 26.26 -22.92 -14.61
CA THR A 34 26.35 -21.47 -14.79
C THR A 34 25.68 -20.70 -13.64
N GLU A 35 24.51 -21.15 -13.19
CA GLU A 35 23.81 -20.55 -12.04
C GLU A 35 24.66 -20.66 -10.76
N SER A 36 25.25 -21.83 -10.48
CA SER A 36 26.13 -22.02 -9.33
C SER A 36 27.42 -21.20 -9.41
N PHE A 37 28.04 -21.12 -10.59
CA PHE A 37 29.25 -20.31 -10.79
C PHE A 37 28.99 -18.82 -10.59
N PHE A 38 27.84 -18.33 -11.05
CA PHE A 38 27.43 -16.95 -10.82
C PHE A 38 27.21 -16.65 -9.33
N LEU A 39 26.54 -17.55 -8.61
CA LEU A 39 26.38 -17.43 -7.15
C LEU A 39 27.72 -17.45 -6.41
N PHE A 40 28.67 -18.25 -6.90
CA PHE A 40 30.02 -18.30 -6.35
C PHE A 40 30.80 -16.99 -6.57
N ILE A 41 30.73 -16.40 -7.77
CA ILE A 41 31.36 -15.10 -8.02
C ILE A 41 30.72 -14.02 -7.15
N LEU A 42 29.38 -14.01 -7.03
CA LEU A 42 28.67 -13.06 -6.18
C LEU A 42 29.04 -13.22 -4.70
N SER A 43 29.25 -14.43 -4.21
CA SER A 43 29.67 -14.64 -2.83
C SER A 43 31.09 -14.14 -2.59
N VAL A 44 32.02 -14.40 -3.51
CA VAL A 44 33.40 -13.87 -3.45
C VAL A 44 33.38 -12.33 -3.49
N LEU A 45 32.56 -11.75 -4.36
CA LEU A 45 32.38 -10.30 -4.47
C LEU A 45 31.83 -9.70 -3.18
N LEU A 46 30.85 -10.34 -2.53
CA LEU A 46 30.33 -9.92 -1.22
C LEU A 46 31.41 -9.96 -0.12
N VAL A 47 32.23 -11.01 -0.09
CA VAL A 47 33.36 -11.10 0.86
C VAL A 47 34.36 -9.97 0.60
N TYR A 48 34.67 -9.69 -0.67
CA TYR A 48 35.58 -8.62 -1.05
C TYR A 48 35.07 -7.23 -0.66
N ILE A 49 33.80 -6.91 -0.96
CA ILE A 49 33.17 -5.65 -0.54
C ILE A 49 33.20 -5.52 0.98
N ASN A 50 32.83 -6.57 1.71
CA ASN A 50 32.87 -6.55 3.16
C ASN A 50 34.30 -6.37 3.68
N TYR A 51 35.32 -6.98 3.07
CA TYR A 51 36.72 -6.80 3.44
C TYR A 51 37.17 -5.34 3.29
N LEU A 52 36.77 -4.67 2.21
CA LEU A 52 37.13 -3.28 1.93
C LEU A 52 36.60 -2.26 2.94
N ILE A 53 35.57 -2.57 3.73
CA ILE A 53 35.00 -1.63 4.70
C ILE A 53 35.99 -1.42 5.87
N PRO A 54 36.56 -0.21 6.04
CA PRO A 54 37.43 0.09 7.18
C PRO A 54 36.59 0.30 8.46
N ASN A 55 37.21 0.15 9.63
CA ASN A 55 36.63 0.50 10.93
C ASN A 55 35.27 -0.15 11.26
N LYS A 56 35.09 -1.42 10.92
CA LYS A 56 33.85 -2.20 11.12
C LYS A 56 33.33 -2.17 12.57
N ASN A 57 34.22 -2.27 13.54
CA ASN A 57 33.84 -2.29 14.96
C ASN A 57 33.18 -0.97 15.39
N LEU A 58 33.69 0.15 14.90
CA LEU A 58 33.16 1.48 15.21
C LEU A 58 31.79 1.71 14.52
N LEU A 59 31.61 1.18 13.30
CA LEU A 59 30.32 1.18 12.60
C LEU A 59 29.26 0.39 13.38
N ILE A 60 29.60 -0.81 13.86
CA ILE A 60 28.67 -1.67 14.62
C ILE A 60 28.33 -1.06 15.98
N GLN A 61 29.30 -0.46 16.66
CA GLN A 61 29.10 0.16 17.97
C GLN A 61 28.17 1.39 17.90
N ASN A 62 28.27 2.18 16.84
CA ASN A 62 27.42 3.37 16.67
C ASN A 62 26.02 3.05 16.14
N LEU A 63 25.80 1.85 15.60
CA LEU A 63 24.57 1.42 14.93
C LEU A 63 23.31 1.54 15.81
N PRO A 64 23.30 1.10 17.09
CA PRO A 64 22.12 1.28 17.95
C PRO A 64 21.79 2.76 18.19
N SER A 65 22.83 3.60 18.36
CA SER A 65 22.65 5.02 18.65
C SER A 65 22.12 5.80 17.46
N THR A 66 22.59 5.49 16.25
CA THR A 66 22.09 6.12 15.00
C THR A 66 20.69 5.63 14.66
N PHE A 67 20.40 4.35 14.91
CA PHE A 67 19.07 3.79 14.72
C PHE A 67 18.04 4.46 15.65
N ASN A 68 18.36 4.64 16.93
CA ASN A 68 17.48 5.36 17.86
C ASN A 68 17.25 6.82 17.44
N LYS A 69 18.30 7.53 17.00
CA LYS A 69 18.16 8.90 16.47
C LYS A 69 17.27 8.94 15.23
N SER A 70 17.39 7.95 14.34
CA SER A 70 16.55 7.87 13.15
C SER A 70 15.08 7.67 13.49
N PHE A 71 14.75 6.89 14.52
CA PHE A 71 13.37 6.77 15.01
C PHE A 71 12.84 8.06 15.62
N LEU A 72 13.66 8.79 16.37
CA LEU A 72 13.25 10.06 16.97
C LEU A 72 12.88 11.07 15.87
N LEU A 73 13.72 11.21 14.84
CA LEU A 73 13.43 12.05 13.69
C LEU A 73 12.17 11.61 12.92
N LEU A 74 11.91 10.30 12.87
CA LEU A 74 10.71 9.75 12.23
C LEU A 74 9.45 10.09 13.03
N ILE A 75 9.51 10.06 14.36
CA ILE A 75 8.42 10.52 15.24
C ILE A 75 8.17 12.01 15.05
N ASP A 76 9.22 12.83 15.02
CA ASP A 76 9.11 14.27 14.80
C ASP A 76 8.43 14.57 13.45
N LEU A 77 8.80 13.84 12.40
CA LEU A 77 8.19 13.97 11.08
C LEU A 77 6.68 13.67 11.12
N PHE A 78 6.25 12.65 11.85
CA PHE A 78 4.81 12.38 12.03
C PHE A 78 4.11 13.48 12.84
N SER A 79 4.77 14.08 13.83
CA SER A 79 4.21 15.21 14.58
C SER A 79 3.95 16.40 13.67
N TYR A 80 4.92 16.78 12.83
CA TYR A 80 4.74 17.90 11.90
C TYR A 80 3.69 17.62 10.82
N LEU A 81 3.61 16.38 10.31
CA LEU A 81 2.55 16.00 9.39
C LEU A 81 1.16 16.12 10.03
N TYR A 82 1.02 15.69 11.28
CA TYR A 82 -0.23 15.82 12.03
C TYR A 82 -0.63 17.28 12.18
N GLU A 83 0.29 18.17 12.55
CA GLU A 83 0.03 19.61 12.64
C GLU A 83 -0.48 20.21 11.32
N ILE A 84 0.16 19.85 10.19
CA ILE A 84 -0.28 20.30 8.86
C ILE A 84 -1.70 19.81 8.56
N PHE A 85 -2.01 18.54 8.82
CA PHE A 85 -3.36 18.01 8.61
C PHE A 85 -4.39 18.71 9.50
N LEU A 86 -4.02 19.06 10.74
CA LEU A 86 -4.89 19.78 11.66
C LEU A 86 -5.24 21.17 11.12
N VAL A 87 -4.27 21.91 10.59
CA VAL A 87 -4.51 23.21 9.95
C VAL A 87 -5.45 23.07 8.75
N ILE A 88 -5.23 22.08 7.89
CA ILE A 88 -6.10 21.81 6.74
C ILE A 88 -7.53 21.49 7.21
N PHE A 89 -7.67 20.67 8.26
CA PHE A 89 -8.96 20.32 8.83
C PHE A 89 -9.70 21.55 9.40
N ILE A 90 -9.00 22.44 10.10
CA ILE A 90 -9.58 23.69 10.61
C ILE A 90 -10.15 24.50 9.45
N ILE A 91 -9.39 24.70 8.37
CA ILE A 91 -9.84 25.46 7.20
C ILE A 91 -11.07 24.80 6.57
N ALA A 92 -11.03 23.49 6.34
CA ALA A 92 -12.15 22.75 5.75
C ALA A 92 -13.42 22.81 6.63
N SER A 93 -13.26 22.66 7.95
CA SER A 93 -14.36 22.74 8.91
C SER A 93 -14.99 24.14 8.95
N TYR A 94 -14.17 25.19 8.85
CA TYR A 94 -14.65 26.56 8.78
C TYR A 94 -15.49 26.81 7.51
N PHE A 95 -15.00 26.37 6.35
CA PHE A 95 -15.76 26.49 5.10
C PHE A 95 -17.09 25.74 5.13
N THR A 96 -17.09 24.51 5.64
CA THR A 96 -18.33 23.73 5.75
C THR A 96 -19.33 24.39 6.71
N ALA A 97 -18.85 24.94 7.83
CA ALA A 97 -19.68 25.70 8.77
C ALA A 97 -20.32 26.94 8.12
N LEU A 98 -19.56 27.71 7.32
CA LEU A 98 -20.10 28.87 6.60
C LEU A 98 -21.22 28.49 5.63
N ILE A 99 -21.01 27.43 4.84
CA ILE A 99 -22.01 26.94 3.88
C ILE A 99 -23.30 26.52 4.60
N LEU A 100 -23.16 25.75 5.69
CA LEU A 100 -24.29 25.34 6.52
C LEU A 100 -25.02 26.55 7.13
N MET A 101 -24.28 27.54 7.60
CA MET A 101 -24.83 28.74 8.21
C MET A 101 -25.68 29.53 7.20
N ILE A 102 -25.15 29.80 6.01
CA ILE A 102 -25.88 30.49 4.93
C ILE A 102 -27.15 29.72 4.53
N GLY A 103 -27.04 28.40 4.34
CA GLY A 103 -28.19 27.56 4.02
C GLY A 103 -29.26 27.59 5.12
N SER A 104 -28.85 27.59 6.38
CA SER A 104 -29.77 27.67 7.53
C SER A 104 -30.49 29.03 7.59
N PHE A 105 -29.77 30.13 7.37
CA PHE A 105 -30.34 31.48 7.35
C PHE A 105 -31.33 31.64 6.20
N TYR A 106 -30.99 31.17 5.00
CA TYR A 106 -31.91 31.20 3.86
C TYR A 106 -33.23 30.49 4.19
N ARG A 107 -33.15 29.32 4.83
CA ARG A 107 -34.34 28.58 5.26
C ARG A 107 -35.14 29.34 6.31
N LEU A 108 -34.50 29.94 7.32
CA LEU A 108 -35.17 30.73 8.36
C LEU A 108 -35.90 31.94 7.77
N PHE A 109 -35.26 32.71 6.90
CA PHE A 109 -35.89 33.84 6.22
C PHE A 109 -37.09 33.41 5.37
N ARG A 110 -36.99 32.27 4.67
CA ARG A 110 -38.11 31.71 3.90
C ARG A 110 -39.28 31.31 4.79
N VAL A 111 -39.02 30.72 5.96
CA VAL A 111 -40.07 30.34 6.92
C VAL A 111 -40.71 31.58 7.55
N SER A 112 -39.92 32.57 7.97
CA SER A 112 -40.41 33.81 8.57
C SER A 112 -41.31 34.62 7.62
N LYS A 113 -40.98 34.67 6.33
CA LYS A 113 -41.80 35.37 5.32
C LYS A 113 -43.01 34.57 4.83
N ARG A 114 -43.25 33.36 5.34
CA ARG A 114 -44.36 32.51 4.91
C ARG A 114 -45.68 33.06 5.48
N LYS A 115 -46.54 33.64 4.63
CA LYS A 115 -47.92 33.99 5.03
C LYS A 115 -48.71 32.72 5.32
N SER A 116 -49.17 32.53 6.56
CA SER A 116 -50.14 31.47 6.87
C SER A 116 -51.51 31.88 6.31
N LYS A 117 -52.00 31.20 5.28
CA LYS A 117 -53.44 31.26 4.98
C LYS A 117 -54.15 30.52 6.12
N GLN A 118 -54.87 31.25 6.98
CA GLN A 118 -55.82 30.62 7.89
C GLN A 118 -56.86 29.91 7.02
N ILE A 119 -56.97 28.59 7.19
CA ILE A 119 -58.07 27.81 6.61
C ILE A 119 -59.29 28.20 7.45
N ILE A 120 -60.09 29.14 6.95
CA ILE A 120 -61.39 29.45 7.52
C ILE A 120 -62.29 28.28 7.14
N TYR A 121 -62.54 27.37 8.08
CA TYR A 121 -63.58 26.37 7.93
C TYR A 121 -64.92 27.10 7.98
N LYS A 122 -65.69 26.94 6.90
CA LYS A 122 -66.98 27.58 6.67
C LYS A 122 -68.10 26.80 7.36
#